data_AF-K2R4F0-F1
#
_entry.id   AF-K2R4F0-F1
#
_cell.length_a   1.000
_cell.length_b   1.000
_cell.length_c   1.000
_cell.angle_alpha   90.00
_cell.angle_beta   90.00
_cell.angle_gamma   90.00
#
_symmetry.space_group_name_H-M   'P 1'
#
loop_
_entity.id
_entity.type
_entity.pdbx_description
1 polymer ?
#
loop_
_entity_poly.entity_id
_entity_poly.type
_entity_poly.pdbx_seq_one_letter_code
_entity_poly.pdbx_strand_id
1 'polypeptide(L)'
;MRFSSIALGALAATGAMASSRSHARLHREREARSAELNERNILIDAIHEAKLLALGLIAIGKNALDATEAQVWIGDDGDYTTEFSNQSEEDIALVVWGPQGSWVNTNEPLITLSLAPGANKTLSFANGVSGAFAAVYNDTQLVNGQISETWGEFTFGEWGCVDVSREVNMKGHNMTLDTGNCISNMETCVFRCRNGVESCWLEYELFNCENGSQEGATYGTFDGAPTGGCGNMGSSAHVKAILY
;
A
#
# COMPACT_ATOMS: atom_id res chain seq x y z
N MET A 1 45.85 14.22 65.88
CA MET A 1 44.41 14.41 65.58
C MET A 1 44.30 15.26 64.34
N ARG A 2 43.34 14.90 63.48
CA ARG A 2 43.02 15.52 62.18
C ARG A 2 42.65 17.00 62.33
N PHE A 3 42.93 17.82 61.32
CA PHE A 3 41.95 18.40 60.38
C PHE A 3 42.68 19.28 59.35
N SER A 4 42.46 18.97 58.07
CA SER A 4 42.86 19.81 56.92
C SER A 4 41.74 20.78 56.57
N SER A 5 42.06 21.94 55.99
CA SER A 5 41.15 22.69 55.11
C SER A 5 41.88 23.62 54.13
N ILE A 6 41.81 23.22 52.86
CA ILE A 6 41.46 23.98 51.63
C ILE A 6 42.36 25.15 51.19
N ALA A 7 42.96 24.98 50.01
CA ALA A 7 42.94 26.00 48.96
C ALA A 7 42.94 25.36 47.55
N LEU A 8 42.04 25.90 46.72
CA LEU A 8 41.72 25.57 45.33
C LEU A 8 42.93 25.65 44.38
N GLY A 9 42.98 24.72 43.44
CA GLY A 9 43.73 24.83 42.18
C GLY A 9 42.94 24.13 41.07
N ALA A 10 42.41 24.91 40.14
CA ALA A 10 41.55 24.50 39.03
C ALA A 10 42.24 23.54 38.04
N LEU A 11 41.46 22.73 37.31
CA LEU A 11 41.50 22.73 35.84
C LEU A 11 40.37 21.86 35.26
N ALA A 12 39.49 22.52 34.51
CA ALA A 12 38.47 21.95 33.66
C ALA A 12 39.11 21.25 32.46
N ALA A 13 38.80 19.97 32.22
CA ALA A 13 39.05 19.30 30.93
C ALA A 13 38.36 17.93 30.83
N THR A 14 37.03 17.86 30.76
CA THR A 14 36.34 16.64 30.25
C THR A 14 35.12 16.92 29.37
N GLY A 15 34.98 18.15 28.84
CA GLY A 15 33.87 18.52 27.95
C GLY A 15 34.02 18.12 26.48
N ALA A 16 35.23 17.76 26.01
CA ALA A 16 35.49 17.60 24.58
C ALA A 16 35.16 16.22 23.99
N MET A 17 34.96 15.19 24.83
CA MET A 17 34.67 13.82 24.38
C MET A 17 33.17 13.49 24.32
N ALA A 18 32.32 14.28 24.99
CA ALA A 18 30.87 14.11 24.96
C ALA A 18 30.23 14.80 23.73
N SER A 19 30.75 15.96 23.31
CA SER A 19 30.18 16.68 22.16
C SER A 19 30.52 15.99 20.83
N SER A 20 31.72 15.42 20.65
CA SER A 20 32.13 14.75 19.41
C SER A 20 31.33 13.48 19.12
N ARG A 21 30.96 12.72 20.16
CA ARG A 21 30.04 11.56 20.03
C ARG A 21 28.62 11.99 19.68
N SER A 22 28.15 13.12 20.23
CA SER A 22 26.83 13.68 19.88
C SER A 22 26.79 14.20 18.45
N HIS A 23 27.86 14.87 17.98
CA HIS A 23 27.96 15.36 16.61
C HIS A 23 28.09 14.23 15.60
N ALA A 24 28.94 13.22 15.85
CA ALA A 24 29.06 12.07 14.96
C ALA A 24 27.76 11.27 14.85
N ARG A 25 26.99 11.17 15.95
CA ARG A 25 25.65 10.57 15.95
C ARG A 25 24.68 11.41 15.12
N LEU A 26 24.65 12.73 15.30
CA LEU A 26 23.80 13.63 14.51
C LEU A 26 24.15 13.61 13.01
N HIS A 27 25.44 13.50 12.65
CA HIS A 27 25.85 13.33 11.26
C HIS A 27 25.39 12.00 10.68
N ARG A 28 25.50 10.90 11.44
CA ARG A 28 25.04 9.58 11.01
C ARG A 28 23.51 9.51 10.89
N GLU A 29 22.78 10.11 11.83
CA GLU A 29 21.32 10.22 11.77
C GLU A 29 20.88 11.08 10.57
N ARG A 30 21.60 12.15 10.27
CA ARG A 30 21.34 13.01 9.09
C ARG A 30 21.66 12.29 7.78
N GLU A 31 22.76 11.54 7.71
CA GLU A 31 23.13 10.74 6.54
C GLU A 31 22.13 9.62 6.29
N ALA A 32 21.73 8.87 7.34
CA ALA A 32 20.69 7.85 7.25
C ALA A 32 19.36 8.44 6.75
N ARG A 33 18.92 9.56 7.33
CA ARG A 33 17.72 10.28 6.87
C ARG A 33 17.85 10.79 5.43
N SER A 34 19.05 11.20 5.00
CA SER A 34 19.28 11.67 3.64
C SER A 34 19.34 10.52 2.62
N ALA A 35 19.82 9.35 3.02
CA ALA A 35 19.78 8.12 2.21
C ALA A 35 18.34 7.62 2.08
N GLU A 36 17.58 7.60 3.17
CA GLU A 36 16.16 7.25 3.19
C GLU A 36 15.32 8.21 2.31
N LEU A 37 15.61 9.51 2.35
CA LEU A 37 15.00 10.51 1.46
C LEU A 37 15.38 10.30 -0.02
N ASN A 38 16.61 9.88 -0.30
CA ASN A 38 17.03 9.57 -1.67
C ASN A 38 16.37 8.29 -2.18
N GLU A 39 16.17 7.27 -1.35
CA GLU A 39 15.41 6.07 -1.71
C GLU A 39 13.91 6.38 -1.91
N ARG A 40 13.31 7.21 -1.05
CA ARG A 40 11.94 7.71 -1.25
C ARG A 40 11.76 8.48 -2.57
N ASN A 41 12.77 9.27 -2.98
CA ASN A 41 12.80 9.96 -4.27
C ASN A 41 13.04 9.04 -5.49
N ILE A 42 13.33 7.75 -5.29
CA ILE A 42 13.47 6.76 -6.38
C ILE A 42 12.15 5.99 -6.61
N LEU A 43 11.21 6.07 -5.68
CA LEU A 43 10.02 5.22 -5.67
C LEU A 43 8.87 5.78 -6.50
N ILE A 44 8.78 7.10 -6.61
CA ILE A 44 7.87 7.81 -7.51
C ILE A 44 8.72 8.75 -8.36
N ASP A 45 8.54 8.71 -9.67
CA ASP A 45 9.19 9.65 -10.57
C ASP A 45 8.45 11.00 -10.59
N ALA A 46 9.15 12.05 -11.01
CA ALA A 46 8.61 13.41 -11.00
C ALA A 46 7.40 13.60 -11.93
N ILE A 47 7.26 12.80 -12.99
CA ILE A 47 6.14 12.88 -13.93
C ILE A 47 4.89 12.32 -13.25
N HIS A 48 5.00 11.15 -12.63
CA HIS A 48 3.91 10.55 -11.87
C HIS A 48 3.54 11.36 -10.63
N GLU A 49 4.51 11.92 -9.90
CA GLU A 49 4.23 12.83 -8.79
C GLU A 49 3.38 14.02 -9.27
N ALA A 50 3.83 14.70 -10.32
CA ALA A 50 3.09 15.83 -10.87
C ALA A 50 1.69 15.43 -11.38
N LYS A 51 1.58 14.27 -12.03
CA LYS A 51 0.31 13.72 -12.52
C LYS A 51 -0.67 13.42 -11.39
N LEU A 52 -0.24 12.74 -10.33
CA LEU A 52 -1.07 12.40 -9.17
C LEU A 52 -1.59 13.65 -8.44
N LEU A 53 -0.72 14.65 -8.24
CA LEU A 53 -1.14 15.91 -7.63
C LEU A 53 -2.09 16.71 -8.54
N ALA A 54 -1.83 16.72 -9.86
CA ALA A 54 -2.72 17.37 -10.83
C ALA A 54 -4.07 16.67 -10.97
N LEU A 55 -4.09 15.34 -10.83
CA LEU A 55 -5.29 14.51 -10.80
C LEU A 55 -6.17 14.82 -9.57
N GLY A 56 -5.55 15.29 -8.48
CA GLY A 56 -6.25 15.83 -7.30
C GLY A 56 -6.01 15.06 -6.01
N LEU A 57 -4.95 14.22 -5.95
CA LEU A 57 -4.51 13.65 -4.67
C LEU A 57 -4.02 14.76 -3.74
N ILE A 58 -4.31 14.65 -2.45
CA ILE A 58 -3.89 15.66 -1.47
C ILE A 58 -2.37 15.68 -1.24
N ALA A 59 -1.76 14.51 -1.40
CA ALA A 59 -0.33 14.27 -1.26
C ALA A 59 0.06 12.98 -1.99
N ILE A 60 1.35 12.84 -2.23
CA ILE A 60 2.00 11.57 -2.57
C ILE A 60 2.01 10.67 -1.33
N GLY A 61 2.09 9.35 -1.53
CA GLY A 61 2.03 8.38 -0.44
C GLY A 61 3.17 8.52 0.56
N LYS A 62 2.91 8.06 1.79
CA LYS A 62 3.91 8.05 2.88
C LYS A 62 5.18 7.27 2.53
N ASN A 63 5.04 6.24 1.68
CA ASN A 63 6.13 5.44 1.12
C ASN A 63 7.08 4.91 2.20
N ALA A 64 6.50 4.25 3.21
CA ALA A 64 7.29 3.63 4.28
C ALA A 64 8.21 2.53 3.70
N LEU A 65 9.40 2.41 4.28
CA LEU A 65 10.43 1.44 3.87
C LEU A 65 10.60 0.28 4.87
N ASP A 66 9.91 0.34 6.01
CA ASP A 66 9.97 -0.68 7.05
C ASP A 66 8.65 -0.75 7.84
N ALA A 67 8.51 -1.81 8.63
CA ALA A 67 7.30 -2.15 9.37
C ALA A 67 7.09 -1.34 10.68
N THR A 68 8.06 -0.53 11.12
CA THR A 68 8.11 -0.03 12.52
C THR A 68 6.84 0.71 12.94
N GLU A 69 6.26 1.51 12.04
CA GLU A 69 5.01 2.27 12.28
C GLU A 69 4.12 2.27 11.01
N ALA A 70 4.30 1.27 10.14
CA ALA A 70 3.68 1.24 8.82
C ALA A 70 2.64 0.12 8.70
N GLN A 71 1.49 0.45 8.12
CA GLN A 71 0.48 -0.52 7.73
C GLN A 71 0.86 -1.28 6.45
N VAL A 72 1.56 -0.58 5.54
CA VAL A 72 2.10 -1.08 4.28
C VAL A 72 3.46 -0.44 4.10
N TRP A 73 4.45 -1.21 3.70
CA TRP A 73 5.80 -0.72 3.42
C TRP A 73 6.39 -1.40 2.18
N ILE A 74 7.40 -0.78 1.62
CA ILE A 74 8.07 -1.24 0.40
C ILE A 74 9.11 -2.28 0.78
N GLY A 75 8.97 -3.49 0.24
CA GLY A 75 9.80 -4.62 0.63
C GLY A 75 9.02 -5.94 0.52
N ASP A 76 9.73 -7.02 0.81
CA ASP A 76 9.24 -8.41 0.79
C ASP A 76 9.53 -9.15 2.12
N ASP A 77 9.85 -8.40 3.17
CA ASP A 77 10.25 -8.89 4.49
C ASP A 77 9.08 -9.13 5.46
N GLY A 78 7.83 -8.88 5.03
CA GLY A 78 6.62 -9.15 5.81
C GLY A 78 6.00 -10.53 5.54
N ASP A 79 5.16 -11.01 6.47
CA ASP A 79 4.44 -12.28 6.31
C ASP A 79 3.37 -12.23 5.21
N TYR A 80 2.83 -11.05 4.93
CA TYR A 80 1.86 -10.82 3.86
C TYR A 80 2.47 -9.89 2.83
N THR A 81 2.59 -10.36 1.58
CA THR A 81 3.20 -9.59 0.50
C THR A 81 2.30 -9.55 -0.72
N THR A 82 2.39 -8.46 -1.47
CA THR A 82 1.83 -8.35 -2.82
C THR A 82 2.92 -7.91 -3.79
N GLU A 83 3.20 -8.73 -4.80
CA GLU A 83 4.00 -8.32 -5.96
C GLU A 83 3.07 -7.66 -6.98
N PHE A 84 3.29 -6.37 -7.23
CA PHE A 84 2.60 -5.60 -8.26
C PHE A 84 3.40 -5.67 -9.55
N SER A 85 2.77 -6.10 -10.64
CA SER A 85 3.36 -6.21 -11.97
C SER A 85 2.59 -5.33 -12.95
N ASN A 86 3.29 -4.41 -13.61
CA ASN A 86 2.72 -3.63 -14.71
C ASN A 86 2.89 -4.42 -16.02
N GLN A 87 1.81 -4.94 -16.59
CA GLN A 87 1.74 -5.59 -17.89
C GLN A 87 1.06 -4.72 -18.95
N SER A 88 0.75 -3.46 -18.63
CA SER A 88 0.30 -2.47 -19.60
C SER A 88 1.43 -2.01 -20.50
N GLU A 89 1.09 -1.27 -21.56
CA GLU A 89 2.05 -0.67 -22.48
C GLU A 89 2.57 0.71 -22.02
N GLU A 90 2.04 1.25 -20.92
CA GLU A 90 2.38 2.59 -20.40
C GLU A 90 2.99 2.56 -18.99
N ASP A 91 3.71 3.61 -18.62
CA ASP A 91 4.12 3.84 -17.24
C ASP A 91 2.87 4.15 -16.40
N ILE A 92 2.70 3.43 -15.28
CA ILE A 92 1.57 3.63 -14.36
C ILE A 92 2.05 4.07 -12.98
N ALA A 93 1.19 4.81 -12.27
CA ALA A 93 1.37 5.04 -10.85
C ALA A 93 0.46 4.11 -10.04
N LEU A 94 1.04 3.27 -9.18
CA LEU A 94 0.30 2.51 -8.18
C LEU A 94 -0.04 3.43 -7.01
N VAL A 95 -1.28 3.40 -6.53
CA VAL A 95 -1.72 4.11 -5.31
C VAL A 95 -2.37 3.10 -4.37
N VAL A 96 -1.89 3.03 -3.13
CA VAL A 96 -2.40 2.14 -2.08
C VAL A 96 -2.88 2.97 -0.90
N TRP A 97 -4.09 2.70 -0.41
CA TRP A 97 -4.66 3.35 0.78
C TRP A 97 -5.12 2.34 1.82
N GLY A 98 -5.16 2.78 3.07
CA GLY A 98 -5.58 1.98 4.21
C GLY A 98 -7.06 2.17 4.57
N PRO A 99 -7.46 1.77 5.79
CA PRO A 99 -8.85 1.74 6.20
C PRO A 99 -9.46 3.13 6.44
N GLN A 100 -8.65 4.19 6.41
CA GLN A 100 -9.15 5.58 6.49
C GLN A 100 -9.93 5.99 5.22
N GLY A 101 -9.88 5.17 4.17
CA GLY A 101 -10.79 5.24 3.04
C GLY A 101 -10.16 5.76 1.76
N SER A 102 -10.91 5.62 0.68
CA SER A 102 -10.49 5.83 -0.71
C SER A 102 -10.57 7.28 -1.22
N TRP A 103 -10.97 8.23 -0.39
CA TRP A 103 -10.97 9.67 -0.71
C TRP A 103 -9.56 10.25 -0.69
N VAL A 104 -8.76 9.90 -1.70
CA VAL A 104 -7.34 10.28 -1.84
C VAL A 104 -7.13 11.79 -2.02
N ASN A 105 -8.19 12.54 -2.31
CA ASN A 105 -8.20 14.00 -2.32
C ASN A 105 -8.26 14.64 -0.92
N THR A 106 -8.53 13.85 0.12
CA THR A 106 -8.57 14.32 1.51
C THR A 106 -7.72 13.45 2.45
N ASN A 107 -7.43 12.22 2.06
CA ASN A 107 -6.62 11.28 2.81
C ASN A 107 -5.30 11.01 2.07
N GLU A 108 -4.19 11.16 2.78
CA GLU A 108 -2.87 10.81 2.25
C GLU A 108 -2.77 9.28 2.03
N PRO A 109 -2.41 8.82 0.81
CA PRO A 109 -2.18 7.40 0.55
C PRO A 109 -1.05 6.81 1.41
N LEU A 110 -1.08 5.49 1.60
CA LEU A 110 0.02 4.80 2.28
C LEU A 110 1.23 4.69 1.37
N ILE A 111 1.02 4.26 0.13
CA ILE A 111 2.06 4.05 -0.88
C ILE A 111 1.63 4.68 -2.20
N THR A 112 2.57 5.35 -2.87
CA THR A 112 2.48 5.69 -4.28
C THR A 112 3.79 5.33 -4.97
N LEU A 113 3.74 4.53 -6.03
CA LEU A 113 4.93 4.05 -6.77
C LEU A 113 4.79 4.26 -8.26
N SER A 114 5.90 4.56 -8.94
CA SER A 114 6.00 4.44 -10.39
C SER A 114 6.33 3.00 -10.80
N LEU A 115 5.58 2.47 -11.76
CA LEU A 115 5.84 1.16 -12.36
C LEU A 115 5.92 1.29 -13.88
N ALA A 116 7.12 1.09 -14.43
CA ALA A 116 7.31 1.01 -15.87
C ALA A 116 6.72 -0.29 -16.45
N PRO A 117 6.39 -0.34 -17.76
CA PRO A 117 5.97 -1.57 -18.43
C PRO A 117 6.92 -2.74 -18.16
N GLY A 118 6.36 -3.88 -17.76
CA GLY A 118 7.08 -5.10 -17.40
C GLY A 118 7.81 -5.06 -16.05
N ALA A 119 7.73 -3.96 -15.29
CA ALA A 119 8.35 -3.85 -13.99
C ALA A 119 7.49 -4.49 -12.88
N ASN A 120 8.18 -5.05 -11.88
CA ASN A 120 7.55 -5.56 -10.67
C ASN A 120 8.04 -4.80 -9.44
N LYS A 121 7.15 -4.63 -8.45
CA LYS A 121 7.49 -4.17 -7.09
C LYS A 121 6.71 -4.93 -6.05
N THR A 122 7.38 -5.32 -4.97
CA THR A 122 6.74 -5.98 -3.83
C THR A 122 6.50 -4.98 -2.72
N LEU A 123 5.30 -5.05 -2.14
CA LEU A 123 4.95 -4.40 -0.90
C LEU A 123 4.67 -5.46 0.16
N SER A 124 5.05 -5.15 1.39
CA SER A 124 4.72 -5.91 2.59
C SER A 124 3.58 -5.23 3.34
N PHE A 125 2.75 -6.04 3.98
CA PHE A 125 1.52 -5.61 4.66
C PHE A 125 1.50 -6.12 6.10
N ALA A 126 1.07 -5.27 7.02
CA ALA A 126 0.92 -5.66 8.43
C ALA A 126 -0.23 -6.68 8.60
N ASN A 127 -0.10 -7.61 9.54
CA ASN A 127 -1.20 -8.52 9.88
C ASN A 127 -2.44 -7.74 10.38
N GLY A 128 -3.61 -8.06 9.84
CA GLY A 128 -4.89 -7.42 10.18
C GLY A 128 -5.15 -6.09 9.45
N VAL A 129 -4.29 -5.69 8.51
CA VAL A 129 -4.51 -4.47 7.73
C VAL A 129 -5.55 -4.71 6.63
N SER A 130 -6.44 -3.74 6.44
CA SER A 130 -7.38 -3.68 5.33
C SER A 130 -7.21 -2.39 4.53
N GLY A 131 -7.53 -2.43 3.25
CA GLY A 131 -7.43 -1.29 2.37
C GLY A 131 -7.70 -1.68 0.93
N ALA A 132 -7.29 -0.82 0.01
CA ALA A 132 -7.35 -1.12 -1.41
C ALA A 132 -6.26 -0.36 -2.16
N PHE A 133 -6.12 -0.69 -3.44
CA PHE A 133 -5.22 -0.03 -4.35
C PHE A 133 -5.80 0.08 -5.74
N ALA A 134 -5.25 1.01 -6.53
CA ALA A 134 -5.55 1.16 -7.94
C ALA A 134 -4.28 1.58 -8.69
N ALA A 135 -4.20 1.21 -9.96
CA ALA A 135 -3.26 1.80 -10.90
C ALA A 135 -3.85 3.08 -11.51
N VAL A 136 -3.03 4.10 -11.71
CA VAL A 136 -3.38 5.37 -12.34
C VAL A 136 -2.71 5.43 -13.71
N TYR A 137 -3.54 5.21 -14.73
CA TYR A 137 -3.22 5.29 -16.15
C TYR A 137 -3.38 6.72 -16.65
N ASN A 138 -2.99 6.99 -17.90
CA ASN A 138 -3.04 8.34 -18.47
C ASN A 138 -4.47 8.91 -18.57
N ASP A 139 -5.48 8.07 -18.74
CA ASP A 139 -6.89 8.43 -18.85
C ASP A 139 -7.67 8.33 -17.53
N THR A 140 -7.04 7.84 -16.46
CA THR A 140 -7.63 7.75 -15.12
C THR A 140 -8.08 9.13 -14.62
N GLN A 141 -9.25 9.17 -13.98
CA GLN A 141 -9.85 10.36 -13.38
C GLN A 141 -10.19 10.14 -11.91
N LEU A 142 -10.39 11.23 -11.16
CA LEU A 142 -11.07 11.16 -9.87
C LEU A 142 -12.57 11.41 -10.03
N VAL A 143 -13.39 10.57 -9.41
CA VAL A 143 -14.83 10.78 -9.26
C VAL A 143 -15.13 10.87 -7.77
N ASN A 144 -15.72 11.97 -7.33
CA ASN A 144 -15.99 12.25 -5.91
C ASN A 144 -14.77 12.11 -4.99
N GLY A 145 -13.58 12.43 -5.50
CA GLY A 145 -12.32 12.37 -4.74
C GLY A 145 -11.65 10.99 -4.68
N GLN A 146 -12.19 10.01 -5.40
CA GLN A 146 -11.69 8.63 -5.44
C GLN A 146 -11.19 8.27 -6.82
N ILE A 147 -10.21 7.38 -6.91
CA ILE A 147 -9.63 6.93 -8.18
C ILE A 147 -10.69 6.12 -8.92
N SER A 148 -11.14 6.61 -10.07
CA SER A 148 -12.18 5.96 -10.88
C SER A 148 -11.58 4.89 -11.78
N GLU A 149 -11.13 3.80 -11.16
CA GLU A 149 -10.52 2.64 -11.80
C GLU A 149 -11.01 1.34 -11.15
N THR A 150 -10.62 0.21 -11.71
CA THR A 150 -10.70 -1.08 -11.04
C THR A 150 -9.81 -1.06 -9.79
N TRP A 151 -10.35 -1.53 -8.67
CA TRP A 151 -9.60 -1.61 -7.41
C TRP A 151 -9.22 -3.05 -7.10
N GLY A 152 -8.05 -3.22 -6.49
CA GLY A 152 -7.73 -4.43 -5.74
C GLY A 152 -7.98 -4.15 -4.27
N GLU A 153 -8.93 -4.84 -3.66
CA GLU A 153 -9.24 -4.74 -2.24
C GLU A 153 -8.50 -5.84 -1.48
N PHE A 154 -8.08 -5.52 -0.25
CA PHE A 154 -7.36 -6.46 0.58
C PHE A 154 -7.78 -6.34 2.04
N THR A 155 -7.76 -7.49 2.71
CA THR A 155 -7.66 -7.63 4.14
C THR A 155 -6.67 -8.75 4.41
N PHE A 156 -5.52 -8.44 4.98
CA PHE A 156 -4.49 -9.44 5.29
C PHE A 156 -4.64 -9.96 6.73
N GLY A 157 -4.44 -11.26 6.90
CA GLY A 157 -4.61 -11.97 8.16
C GLY A 157 -5.07 -13.41 7.92
N GLU A 158 -5.12 -14.24 8.96
CA GLU A 158 -5.49 -15.66 8.86
C GLU A 158 -6.77 -15.91 8.06
N TRP A 159 -7.79 -15.09 8.32
CA TRP A 159 -9.12 -15.14 7.69
C TRP A 159 -9.30 -14.03 6.65
N GLY A 160 -8.20 -13.40 6.24
CA GLY A 160 -8.17 -12.34 5.26
C GLY A 160 -8.56 -12.81 3.86
N CYS A 161 -8.83 -11.84 2.99
CA CYS A 161 -9.15 -12.04 1.59
C CYS A 161 -8.67 -10.88 0.73
N VAL A 162 -8.49 -11.17 -0.56
CA VAL A 162 -8.32 -10.19 -1.61
C VAL A 162 -9.33 -10.41 -2.72
N ASP A 163 -9.69 -9.33 -3.38
CA ASP A 163 -10.63 -9.33 -4.49
C ASP A 163 -10.42 -8.13 -5.39
N VAL A 164 -10.89 -8.25 -6.63
CA VAL A 164 -11.01 -7.18 -7.60
C VAL A 164 -12.40 -6.58 -7.44
N SER A 165 -12.45 -5.26 -7.42
CA SER A 165 -13.68 -4.50 -7.31
C SER A 165 -13.84 -3.55 -8.51
N ARG A 166 -14.97 -3.72 -9.19
CA ARG A 166 -15.42 -2.92 -10.33
C ARG A 166 -16.55 -1.97 -9.93
N GLU A 167 -16.90 -1.89 -8.66
CA GLU A 167 -17.99 -1.06 -8.15
C GLU A 167 -17.77 0.43 -8.45
N VAL A 168 -16.51 0.85 -8.40
CA VAL A 168 -16.12 2.25 -8.58
C VAL A 168 -16.09 2.64 -10.06
N ASN A 169 -15.68 1.71 -10.92
CA ASN A 169 -15.71 1.89 -12.36
C ASN A 169 -15.85 0.52 -13.04
N MET A 170 -17.05 0.23 -13.55
CA MET A 170 -17.33 -1.01 -14.28
C MET A 170 -16.54 -1.14 -15.59
N LYS A 171 -15.92 -0.06 -16.06
CA LYS A 171 -15.07 0.02 -17.25
C LYS A 171 -13.62 0.37 -16.91
N GLY A 172 -13.21 0.21 -15.64
CA GLY A 172 -11.83 0.38 -15.24
C GLY A 172 -10.90 -0.61 -15.94
N HIS A 173 -9.60 -0.33 -15.89
CA HIS A 173 -8.58 -1.17 -16.49
C HIS A 173 -8.59 -2.59 -15.90
N ASN A 174 -8.14 -3.56 -16.70
CA ASN A 174 -8.14 -4.94 -16.25
C ASN A 174 -7.14 -5.13 -15.11
N MET A 175 -7.51 -5.97 -14.15
CA MET A 175 -6.66 -6.37 -13.04
C MET A 175 -6.85 -7.87 -12.76
N THR A 176 -5.77 -8.52 -12.34
CA THR A 176 -5.81 -9.89 -11.81
C THR A 176 -5.07 -9.93 -10.48
N LEU A 177 -5.69 -10.50 -9.45
CA LEU A 177 -5.08 -10.89 -8.19
C LEU A 177 -5.00 -12.42 -8.13
N ASP A 178 -3.79 -12.94 -7.96
CA ASP A 178 -3.52 -14.37 -7.88
C ASP A 178 -2.88 -14.69 -6.53
N THR A 179 -3.56 -15.50 -5.72
CA THR A 179 -3.06 -15.97 -4.41
C THR A 179 -2.34 -17.32 -4.50
N GLY A 180 -2.15 -17.86 -5.71
CA GLY A 180 -1.63 -19.18 -6.01
C GLY A 180 -2.71 -20.26 -6.10
N ASN A 181 -3.77 -20.14 -5.27
CA ASN A 181 -4.87 -21.10 -5.22
C ASN A 181 -6.22 -20.49 -5.62
N CYS A 182 -6.32 -19.16 -5.64
CA CYS A 182 -7.53 -18.43 -6.03
C CYS A 182 -7.16 -17.25 -6.92
N ILE A 183 -7.96 -17.05 -7.96
CA ILE A 183 -7.83 -15.92 -8.89
C ILE A 183 -9.04 -15.00 -8.73
N SER A 184 -8.78 -13.72 -8.48
CA SER A 184 -9.76 -12.66 -8.63
C SER A 184 -9.38 -11.79 -9.83
N ASN A 185 -10.30 -11.55 -10.75
CA ASN A 185 -10.08 -10.74 -11.95
C ASN A 185 -11.40 -10.15 -12.43
N MET A 186 -11.46 -9.55 -13.62
CA MET A 186 -12.66 -8.87 -14.11
C MET A 186 -13.93 -9.74 -14.26
N GLU A 187 -13.80 -11.08 -14.22
CA GLU A 187 -14.89 -12.04 -14.44
C GLU A 187 -15.01 -13.12 -13.34
N THR A 188 -14.04 -13.22 -12.43
CA THR A 188 -13.96 -14.24 -11.39
C THR A 188 -13.66 -13.59 -10.04
N CYS A 189 -14.34 -14.01 -8.99
CA CYS A 189 -14.19 -13.45 -7.64
C CYS A 189 -14.15 -11.92 -7.60
N VAL A 190 -15.16 -11.28 -8.21
CA VAL A 190 -15.15 -9.84 -8.47
C VAL A 190 -16.39 -9.14 -7.96
N PHE A 191 -16.19 -8.07 -7.20
CA PHE A 191 -17.28 -7.18 -6.84
C PHE A 191 -17.68 -6.34 -8.05
N ARG A 192 -18.96 -6.33 -8.38
CA ARG A 192 -19.48 -5.61 -9.55
C ARG A 192 -20.89 -5.09 -9.33
N CYS A 193 -21.21 -4.01 -10.03
CA CYS A 193 -22.56 -3.44 -10.01
C CYS A 193 -23.58 -4.31 -10.74
N ARG A 194 -24.80 -4.37 -10.20
CA ARG A 194 -25.95 -4.99 -10.88
C ARG A 194 -26.54 -4.07 -11.93
N ASN A 195 -27.38 -4.64 -12.80
CA ASN A 195 -28.20 -3.91 -13.78
C ASN A 195 -27.42 -3.06 -14.81
N GLY A 196 -26.12 -3.30 -14.98
CA GLY A 196 -25.30 -2.64 -16.00
C GLY A 196 -25.04 -1.14 -15.73
N VAL A 197 -25.19 -0.69 -14.49
CA VAL A 197 -24.77 0.68 -14.12
C VAL A 197 -23.25 0.78 -14.14
N GLU A 198 -22.71 1.97 -14.43
CA GLU A 198 -21.27 2.16 -14.61
C GLU A 198 -20.49 2.24 -13.28
N SER A 199 -21.17 2.61 -12.20
CA SER A 199 -20.64 2.62 -10.84
C SER A 199 -21.79 2.49 -9.84
N CYS A 200 -21.49 1.95 -8.65
CA CYS A 200 -22.45 1.70 -7.60
C CYS A 200 -21.79 1.80 -6.21
N TRP A 201 -22.62 2.19 -5.23
CA TRP A 201 -22.30 2.14 -3.80
C TRP A 201 -23.15 1.10 -3.07
N LEU A 202 -24.24 0.71 -3.71
CA LEU A 202 -25.28 -0.20 -3.25
C LEU A 202 -25.72 -0.99 -4.49
N GLU A 203 -26.39 -2.13 -4.28
CA GLU A 203 -26.83 -2.99 -5.40
C GLU A 203 -25.66 -3.59 -6.22
N TYR A 204 -24.61 -4.01 -5.53
CA TYR A 204 -23.52 -4.79 -6.09
C TYR A 204 -23.66 -6.28 -5.76
N GLU A 205 -22.82 -7.10 -6.37
CA GLU A 205 -22.68 -8.52 -6.09
C GLU A 205 -21.21 -8.94 -6.17
N LEU A 206 -20.86 -10.00 -5.45
CA LEU A 206 -19.59 -10.69 -5.61
C LEU A 206 -19.82 -11.85 -6.58
N PHE A 207 -19.32 -11.69 -7.79
CA PHE A 207 -19.60 -12.58 -8.91
C PHE A 207 -18.55 -13.70 -9.01
N ASN A 208 -19.03 -14.94 -9.21
CA ASN A 208 -18.20 -16.15 -9.36
C ASN A 208 -17.17 -16.31 -8.21
N CYS A 209 -17.65 -16.23 -6.97
CA CYS A 209 -16.82 -16.35 -5.77
C CYS A 209 -17.47 -17.12 -4.62
N GLU A 210 -18.57 -17.81 -4.90
CA GLU A 210 -19.21 -18.71 -3.96
C GLU A 210 -18.25 -19.84 -3.55
N ASN A 211 -18.44 -20.39 -2.36
CA ASN A 211 -17.64 -21.52 -1.89
C ASN A 211 -17.71 -22.68 -2.90
N GLY A 212 -16.54 -23.18 -3.31
CA GLY A 212 -16.41 -24.24 -4.30
C GLY A 212 -16.41 -23.78 -5.77
N SER A 213 -16.57 -22.48 -6.05
CA SER A 213 -16.34 -21.92 -7.39
C SER A 213 -14.88 -22.09 -7.85
N GLN A 214 -13.96 -21.96 -6.90
CA GLN A 214 -12.54 -22.29 -7.02
C GLN A 214 -11.97 -22.57 -5.62
N GLU A 215 -10.74 -23.09 -5.56
CA GLU A 215 -10.01 -23.19 -4.30
C GLU A 215 -9.76 -21.78 -3.72
N GLY A 216 -9.83 -21.62 -2.39
CA GLY A 216 -9.65 -20.33 -1.72
C GLY A 216 -10.80 -19.33 -1.83
N ALA A 217 -11.81 -19.54 -2.68
CA ALA A 217 -13.02 -18.74 -2.68
C ALA A 217 -13.87 -19.01 -1.43
N THR A 218 -14.37 -17.95 -0.79
CA THR A 218 -14.95 -18.03 0.56
C THR A 218 -16.48 -18.08 0.58
N TYR A 219 -17.18 -16.98 0.35
CA TYR A 219 -18.63 -16.90 0.58
C TYR A 219 -19.45 -16.55 -0.66
N GLY A 220 -19.06 -15.54 -1.45
CA GLY A 220 -19.91 -14.96 -2.50
C GLY A 220 -21.06 -14.14 -1.90
N THR A 221 -21.84 -14.72 -0.99
CA THR A 221 -22.88 -14.04 -0.21
C THR A 221 -22.93 -14.62 1.20
N PHE A 222 -22.96 -13.77 2.22
CA PHE A 222 -23.12 -14.14 3.62
C PHE A 222 -24.19 -13.25 4.27
N ASP A 223 -25.14 -13.84 5.01
CA ASP A 223 -26.29 -13.13 5.62
C ASP A 223 -27.06 -12.19 4.67
N GLY A 224 -27.13 -12.56 3.38
CA GLY A 224 -27.83 -11.81 2.34
C GLY A 224 -27.05 -10.65 1.74
N ALA A 225 -25.82 -10.42 2.17
CA ALA A 225 -24.91 -9.41 1.61
C ALA A 225 -23.79 -10.07 0.79
N PRO A 226 -23.38 -9.47 -0.35
CA PRO A 226 -22.14 -9.86 -1.02
C PRO A 226 -20.96 -9.80 -0.06
N THR A 227 -20.19 -10.87 0.06
CA THR A 227 -19.09 -10.99 1.05
C THR A 227 -18.11 -12.05 0.59
N GLY A 228 -16.83 -11.84 0.86
CA GLY A 228 -15.78 -12.81 0.60
C GLY A 228 -14.76 -12.29 -0.41
N GLY A 229 -14.18 -13.21 -1.17
CA GLY A 229 -13.05 -12.98 -2.05
C GLY A 229 -12.15 -14.21 -2.05
N CYS A 230 -10.95 -14.06 -2.60
CA CYS A 230 -9.88 -15.04 -2.49
C CYS A 230 -9.25 -14.97 -1.09
N GLY A 231 -9.67 -15.88 -0.21
CA GLY A 231 -9.35 -15.82 1.21
C GLY A 231 -8.66 -17.06 1.77
N ASN A 232 -8.78 -17.24 3.09
CA ASN A 232 -8.08 -18.25 3.88
C ASN A 232 -6.56 -18.16 3.74
N MET A 233 -6.04 -16.94 3.90
CA MET A 233 -4.63 -16.62 3.69
C MET A 233 -3.69 -17.30 4.69
N GLY A 234 -4.18 -17.73 5.86
CA GLY A 234 -3.34 -18.35 6.87
C GLY A 234 -2.35 -17.37 7.51
N SER A 235 -1.27 -17.87 8.11
CA SER A 235 -0.31 -17.03 8.84
C SER A 235 0.58 -16.17 7.94
N SER A 236 0.62 -16.45 6.64
CA SER A 236 1.38 -15.71 5.64
C SER A 236 0.77 -15.93 4.25
N ALA A 237 0.84 -14.93 3.39
CA ALA A 237 0.38 -15.06 2.00
C ALA A 237 1.23 -14.21 1.05
N HIS A 238 1.37 -14.71 -0.18
CA HIS A 238 1.94 -13.95 -1.28
C HIS A 238 0.87 -13.82 -2.37
N VAL A 239 0.52 -12.58 -2.68
CA VAL A 239 -0.40 -12.22 -3.75
C VAL A 239 0.39 -11.67 -4.93
N LYS A 240 -0.02 -11.98 -6.15
CA LYS A 240 0.44 -11.29 -7.37
C LYS A 240 -0.69 -10.41 -7.88
N ALA A 241 -0.44 -9.11 -7.99
CA ALA A 241 -1.34 -8.15 -8.59
C ALA A 241 -0.82 -7.77 -9.98
N ILE A 242 -1.54 -8.18 -11.02
CA ILE A 242 -1.20 -7.92 -12.41
C ILE A 242 -2.10 -6.80 -12.92
N LEU A 243 -1.48 -5.72 -13.37
CA LEU A 243 -2.10 -4.48 -13.83
C LEU A 243 -1.93 -4.39 -15.34
N TYR A 244 -3.01 -4.22 -16.11
CA TYR A 244 -2.99 -4.29 -17.58
C TYR A 244 -3.31 -2.95 -18.24
#